data_AF-V9LJZ6-F1
#
_entry.id   AF-V9LJZ6-F1
#
_cell.length_a   1.000
_cell.length_b   1.000
_cell.length_c   1.000
_cell.angle_alpha   90.00
_cell.angle_beta   90.00
_cell.angle_gamma   90.00
#
_symmetry.space_group_name_H-M   'P 1'
#
loop_
_entity.id
_entity.type
_entity.pdbx_description
1 polymer ?
#
loop_
_entity_poly.entity_id
_entity_poly.type
_entity_poly.pdbx_seq_one_letter_code
_entity_poly.pdbx_strand_id
1 'polypeptide(L)'
;MEAAETRAAPGGEERETRDQATRRQELHNKIKEQNVAINELSNLKETRRVYKQQPNSNIFFLTDKTTALTECKRAFDELKKEHQDLENPDKMMK
;
A
#
# COMPACT_ATOMS: atom_id res chain seq x y z
N MET A 1 -48.58 27.10 10.90
CA MET A 1 -47.96 25.78 11.07
C MET A 1 -46.77 25.74 10.13
N GLU A 2 -45.56 25.86 10.68
CA GLU A 2 -44.32 25.80 9.91
C GLU A 2 -43.83 24.35 9.97
N ALA A 3 -43.79 23.66 8.82
CA ALA A 3 -43.23 22.33 8.74
C ALA A 3 -41.72 22.46 8.55
N ALA A 4 -40.97 22.09 9.58
CA ALA A 4 -39.51 22.07 9.58
C ALA A 4 -38.99 21.06 8.54
N GLU A 5 -38.38 21.57 7.49
CA GLU A 5 -37.64 20.81 6.51
C GLU A 5 -36.32 20.32 7.13
N THR A 6 -36.24 19.02 7.43
CA THR A 6 -35.01 18.35 7.82
C THR A 6 -34.04 18.36 6.64
N ARG A 7 -33.18 19.38 6.58
CA ARG A 7 -32.03 19.43 5.67
C ARG A 7 -31.00 18.38 6.11
N ALA A 8 -30.99 17.23 5.45
CA ALA A 8 -29.90 16.27 5.57
C ALA A 8 -28.60 16.93 5.07
N ALA A 9 -27.55 16.90 5.91
CA ALA A 9 -26.26 17.49 5.58
C ALA A 9 -25.52 16.66 4.51
N PRO A 10 -25.01 17.24 3.41
CA PRO A 10 -24.39 16.50 2.30
C PRO A 10 -22.95 15.99 2.57
N GLY A 11 -22.51 15.90 3.82
CA GLY A 11 -21.08 15.77 4.16
C GLY A 11 -20.51 14.35 4.35
N GLY A 12 -21.32 13.29 4.27
CA GLY A 12 -20.89 11.91 4.56
C GLY A 12 -20.24 11.21 3.37
N GLU A 13 -20.97 11.13 2.26
CA GLU A 13 -20.56 10.37 1.05
C GLU A 13 -19.36 11.00 0.33
N GLU A 14 -19.27 12.34 0.31
CA GLU A 14 -18.12 13.06 -0.29
C GLU A 14 -16.81 12.88 0.50
N ARG A 15 -16.89 12.64 1.81
CA ARG A 15 -15.70 12.38 2.65
C ARG A 15 -15.19 10.95 2.45
N GLU A 16 -16.10 9.98 2.45
CA GLU A 16 -15.74 8.57 2.23
C GLU A 16 -15.10 8.34 0.87
N THR A 17 -15.59 9.00 -0.18
CA THR A 17 -15.01 8.92 -1.53
C THR A 17 -13.60 9.53 -1.60
N ARG A 18 -13.36 10.63 -0.88
CA ARG A 18 -12.03 11.29 -0.79
C ARG A 18 -11.02 10.45 0.00
N ASP A 19 -11.45 9.85 1.11
CA ASP A 19 -10.59 9.00 1.93
C ASP A 19 -10.21 7.72 1.18
N GLN A 20 -11.15 7.11 0.45
CA GLN A 20 -10.86 5.99 -0.45
C GLN A 20 -9.90 6.36 -1.58
N ALA A 21 -10.08 7.54 -2.20
CA ALA A 21 -9.17 8.01 -3.25
C ALA A 21 -7.75 8.21 -2.71
N THR A 22 -7.62 8.76 -1.50
CA THR A 22 -6.33 8.94 -0.81
C THR A 22 -5.67 7.59 -0.55
N ARG A 23 -6.41 6.63 0.02
CA ARG A 23 -5.91 5.27 0.27
C ARG A 23 -5.47 4.56 -1.02
N ARG A 24 -6.24 4.67 -2.11
CA ARG A 24 -5.86 4.10 -3.42
C ARG A 24 -4.55 4.70 -3.91
N GLN A 25 -4.39 6.02 -3.83
CA GLN A 25 -3.16 6.69 -4.24
C GLN A 25 -1.96 6.27 -3.38
N GLU A 26 -2.13 6.16 -2.07
CA GLU A 26 -1.07 5.69 -1.15
C GLU A 26 -0.64 4.26 -1.48
N LEU A 27 -1.59 3.36 -1.72
CA LEU A 27 -1.29 1.98 -2.12
C LEU A 27 -0.56 1.93 -3.45
N HIS A 28 -1.00 2.70 -4.44
CA HIS A 28 -0.33 2.80 -5.73
C HIS A 28 1.11 3.33 -5.60
N ASN A 29 1.35 4.31 -4.72
CA ASN A 29 2.69 4.80 -4.43
C ASN A 29 3.56 3.71 -3.77
N LYS A 30 3.04 2.99 -2.77
CA LYS A 30 3.73 1.87 -2.13
C LYS A 30 4.07 0.75 -3.11
N ILE A 31 3.17 0.43 -4.04
CA ILE A 31 3.43 -0.55 -5.12
C ILE A 31 4.61 -0.12 -5.99
N LYS A 32 4.66 1.16 -6.37
CA LYS A 32 5.78 1.71 -7.16
C LYS A 32 7.10 1.63 -6.42
N GLU A 33 7.12 2.06 -5.15
CA GLU A 33 8.30 1.98 -4.29
C GLU A 33 8.79 0.54 -4.16
N GLN A 34 7.88 -0.40 -3.92
CA GLN A 34 8.22 -1.80 -3.76
C GLN A 34 8.76 -2.42 -5.07
N ASN A 35 8.22 -2.01 -6.22
CA ASN A 35 8.73 -2.43 -7.54
C ASN A 35 10.14 -1.91 -7.80
N VAL A 36 10.45 -0.66 -7.41
CA VAL A 36 11.80 -0.11 -7.48
C VAL A 36 12.76 -0.91 -6.60
N ALA A 37 12.38 -1.19 -5.34
CA ALA A 37 13.19 -2.00 -4.43
C ALA A 37 13.48 -3.41 -4.98
N ILE A 38 12.49 -4.06 -5.61
CA ILE A 38 12.67 -5.37 -6.28
C ILE A 38 13.69 -5.26 -7.41
N ASN A 39 13.58 -4.22 -8.25
CA ASN A 39 14.47 -4.02 -9.39
C ASN A 39 15.91 -3.74 -8.92
N GLU A 40 16.08 -2.88 -7.92
CA GLU A 40 17.38 -2.57 -7.33
C GLU A 40 18.02 -3.81 -6.71
N LEU A 41 17.28 -4.58 -5.90
CA LEU A 41 17.78 -5.81 -5.29
C LEU A 41 18.11 -6.88 -6.34
N SER A 42 17.34 -6.97 -7.42
CA SER A 42 17.60 -7.94 -8.49
C SER A 42 18.89 -7.61 -9.27
N ASN A 43 19.15 -6.32 -9.50
CA ASN A 43 20.35 -5.84 -10.18
C ASN A 43 21.56 -5.67 -9.24
N LEU A 44 21.38 -5.82 -7.93
CA LEU A 44 22.45 -5.70 -6.96
C LEU A 44 23.46 -6.84 -7.12
N LYS A 45 24.76 -6.50 -7.17
CA LYS A 45 25.84 -7.50 -7.21
C LYS A 45 25.80 -8.39 -5.96
N GLU A 46 26.04 -9.69 -6.15
CA GLU A 46 25.95 -10.70 -5.08
C GLU A 46 26.89 -10.45 -3.90
N THR A 47 28.03 -9.78 -4.13
CA THR A 47 29.01 -9.48 -3.08
C THR A 47 28.63 -8.31 -2.18
N ARG A 48 27.50 -7.64 -2.43
CA ARG A 48 27.06 -6.48 -1.65
C ARG A 48 26.22 -6.92 -0.46
N ARG A 49 26.45 -6.28 0.68
CA ARG A 49 25.67 -6.48 1.89
C ARG A 49 24.35 -5.73 1.79
N VAL A 50 23.26 -6.40 2.15
CA VAL A 50 21.92 -5.81 2.22
C VAL A 50 21.57 -5.61 3.69
N TYR A 51 21.03 -4.44 4.00
CA TYR A 51 20.63 -4.09 5.36
C TYR A 51 19.15 -3.73 5.38
N LYS A 52 18.40 -4.31 6.31
CA LYS A 52 16.98 -4.04 6.51
C LYS A 52 16.79 -3.18 7.75
N GLN A 53 16.07 -2.08 7.61
CA GLN A 53 15.72 -1.20 8.72
C GLN A 53 14.58 -1.81 9.55
N GLN A 54 14.67 -1.69 10.87
CA GLN A 54 13.56 -2.04 11.75
C GLN A 54 12.44 -0.99 11.68
N PRO A 55 11.16 -1.40 11.80
CA PRO A 55 10.07 -0.45 11.93
C PRO A 55 10.26 0.46 13.15
N ASN A 56 9.94 1.75 13.00
CA ASN A 56 9.98 2.76 14.07
C ASN A 56 11.37 2.98 14.70
N SER A 57 12.44 2.64 14.00
CA SER A 57 13.82 2.76 14.49
C SER A 57 14.79 3.01 13.33
N ASN A 58 15.96 3.59 13.65
CA ASN A 58 17.07 3.75 12.71
C ASN A 58 18.12 2.63 12.85
N ILE A 59 17.72 1.47 13.35
CA ILE A 59 18.56 0.28 13.46
C ILE A 59 18.42 -0.56 12.19
N PHE A 60 19.56 -1.03 11.68
CA PHE A 60 19.67 -1.82 10.46
C PHE A 60 20.29 -3.18 10.76
N PHE A 61 19.64 -4.26 10.30
CA PHE A 61 20.16 -5.61 10.39
C PHE A 61 20.66 -6.11 9.04
N LEU A 62 21.80 -6.80 9.07
CA LEU A 62 22.30 -7.51 7.90
C LEU A 62 21.31 -8.62 7.52
N THR A 63 20.99 -8.72 6.24
CA THR A 63 20.13 -9.76 5.69
C THR A 63 20.70 -10.28 4.38
N ASP A 64 20.34 -11.51 4.04
CA ASP A 64 20.63 -12.07 2.74
C ASP A 64 19.82 -11.38 1.65
N LYS A 65 20.45 -11.20 0.48
CA LYS A 65 19.83 -10.60 -0.70
C LYS A 65 18.59 -11.37 -1.16
N THR A 66 18.66 -12.70 -1.14
CA THR A 66 17.55 -13.59 -1.52
C THR A 66 16.36 -13.45 -0.57
N THR A 67 16.62 -13.38 0.74
CA THR A 67 15.60 -13.15 1.77
C THR A 67 14.95 -11.79 1.57
N ALA A 68 15.74 -10.72 1.45
CA ALA A 68 15.23 -9.37 1.21
C ALA A 68 14.39 -9.28 -0.07
N LEU A 69 14.84 -9.91 -1.16
CA LEU A 69 14.11 -9.95 -2.43
C LEU A 69 12.77 -10.71 -2.31
N THR A 70 12.77 -11.82 -1.58
CA THR A 70 11.56 -12.62 -1.34
C THR A 70 10.53 -11.84 -0.53
N GLU A 71 10.96 -11.17 0.53
CA GLU A 71 10.10 -10.29 1.33
C GLU A 71 9.54 -9.14 0.50
N CYS A 72 10.37 -8.50 -0.33
CA CYS A 72 9.95 -7.43 -1.23
C CYS A 72 8.89 -7.89 -2.24
N LYS A 73 9.06 -9.08 -2.82
CA LYS A 73 8.07 -9.69 -3.73
C LYS A 73 6.76 -10.02 -3.01
N ARG A 74 6.85 -10.60 -1.81
CA ARG A 74 5.66 -10.89 -0.99
C ARG A 74 4.86 -9.61 -0.67
N ALA A 75 5.56 -8.56 -0.21
CA ALA A 75 4.92 -7.28 0.08
C ALA A 75 4.31 -6.65 -1.18
N PHE A 76 4.97 -6.75 -2.33
CA PHE A 76 4.44 -6.28 -3.61
C PHE A 76 3.14 -7.01 -3.99
N ASP A 77 3.11 -8.33 -3.86
CA ASP A 77 1.93 -9.14 -4.18
C ASP A 77 0.76 -8.83 -3.25
N GLU A 78 1.02 -8.65 -1.95
CA GLU A 78 0.02 -8.24 -0.94
C GLU A 78 -0.55 -6.85 -1.27
N LEU A 79 0.29 -5.86 -1.55
CA LEU A 79 -0.15 -4.51 -1.91
C LEU A 79 -0.94 -4.48 -3.22
N LYS A 80 -0.52 -5.26 -4.22
CA LYS A 80 -1.23 -5.36 -5.50
C LYS A 80 -2.62 -5.98 -5.33
N LYS A 81 -2.74 -7.00 -4.47
CA LYS A 81 -4.02 -7.60 -4.12
C LYS A 81 -4.93 -6.57 -3.44
N GLU A 82 -4.42 -5.87 -2.42
CA GLU A 82 -5.19 -4.83 -1.71
C GLU A 82 -5.66 -3.70 -2.65
N HIS A 83 -4.81 -3.27 -3.58
CA HIS A 83 -5.18 -2.28 -4.59
C HIS A 83 -6.28 -2.81 -5.52
N GLN A 84 -6.18 -4.06 -5.98
CA GLN A 84 -7.18 -4.67 -6.84
C GLN A 84 -8.54 -4.85 -6.14
N ASP A 85 -8.51 -5.22 -4.85
CA ASP A 85 -9.69 -5.37 -4.02
C ASP A 85 -10.41 -4.03 -3.83
N LEU A 86 -9.66 -2.93 -3.72
CA LEU A 86 -10.20 -1.56 -3.66
C LEU A 86 -10.78 -1.06 -5.00
N GLU A 87 -10.29 -1.57 -6.12
CA GLU A 87 -10.83 -1.24 -7.45
C GLU A 87 -12.05 -2.10 -7.81
N ASN A 88 -12.21 -3.29 -7.23
CA ASN A 88 -13.30 -4.23 -7.51
C ASN A 88 -13.92 -4.81 -6.23
N PRO A 89 -14.64 -3.99 -5.44
CA PRO A 89 -15.26 -4.47 -4.19
C PRO A 89 -16.26 -5.62 -4.40
N ASP A 90 -16.95 -5.66 -5.56
CA ASP A 90 -17.94 -6.68 -5.90
C ASP A 90 -17.38 -8.09 -6.08
N LYS A 91 -16.05 -8.23 -6.24
CA LYS A 91 -15.40 -9.54 -6.44
C LYS A 91 -15.16 -10.31 -5.13
N MET A 92 -15.24 -9.64 -3.98
CA MET A 92 -15.00 -10.24 -2.66
C MET A 92 -16.27 -10.80 -1.98
N MET A 93 -17.47 -10.53 -2.52
CA MET A 93 -18.76 -10.98 -1.96
C MET A 93 -19.35 -12.24 -2.64
N LYS A 94 -18.57 -12.96 -3.44
CA LYS A 94 -18.99 -14.22 -4.10
C LYS A 94 -18.23 -15.43 -3.57
#